data_AF-A0A9W4VTT0-F1
#
_entry.id   AF-A0A9W4VTT0-F1
#
_cell.length_a   1.000
_cell.length_b   1.000
_cell.length_c   1.000
_cell.angle_alpha   90.00
_cell.angle_beta   90.00
_cell.angle_gamma   90.00
#
_symmetry.space_group_name_H-M   'P 1'
#
loop_
_entity.id
_entity.type
_entity.pdbx_description
1 polymer ?
#
loop_
_entity_poly.entity_id
_entity_poly.type
_entity_poly.pdbx_seq_one_letter_code
_entity_poly.pdbx_strand_id
1 'polypeptide(L)'
;MIAHDNVHKRLKEKHGEGSDYLPRISFGHDLKLHFNNEHAHVVHYSNAHTDGDSVIFFSNDNIVHMGDIYFNFGSLPFVDVDSGGSVDGVLAAVDDVIKQTD
;
A
#
# COMPACT_ATOMS: atom_id res chain seq x y z
N MET A 1 9.31 -8.74 -5.39
CA MET A 1 8.13 -8.15 -4.72
C MET A 1 8.61 -7.06 -3.77
N ILE A 2 7.98 -5.89 -3.83
CA ILE A 2 8.16 -4.76 -2.90
C ILE A 2 6.93 -4.75 -1.99
N ALA A 3 7.09 -4.57 -0.67
CA ALA A 3 5.97 -4.50 0.26
C ALA A 3 6.32 -3.66 1.50
N HIS A 4 5.32 -3.18 2.24
CA HIS A 4 5.56 -2.49 3.52
C HIS A 4 6.22 -3.43 4.56
N ASP A 5 6.96 -2.85 5.51
CA ASP A 5 7.68 -3.59 6.56
C ASP A 5 6.76 -4.51 7.40
N ASN A 6 5.49 -4.14 7.61
CA ASN A 6 4.52 -5.00 8.30
C ASN A 6 4.29 -6.32 7.56
N VAL A 7 4.25 -6.31 6.23
CA VAL A 7 4.11 -7.51 5.41
C VAL A 7 5.37 -8.37 5.53
N HIS A 8 6.56 -7.76 5.46
CA HIS A 8 7.81 -8.49 5.64
C HIS A 8 7.88 -9.16 7.01
N LYS A 9 7.56 -8.41 8.07
CA LYS A 9 7.54 -8.91 9.46
C LYS A 9 6.60 -10.11 9.60
N ARG A 10 5.35 -9.97 9.16
CA ARG A 10 4.32 -11.01 9.26
C ARG A 10 4.70 -12.28 8.49
N LEU A 11 5.26 -12.14 7.29
CA LEU A 11 5.72 -13.29 6.50
C LEU A 11 6.97 -13.94 7.10
N LYS A 12 7.90 -13.16 7.68
CA LYS A 12 9.06 -13.68 8.40
C LYS A 12 8.65 -14.48 9.63
N GLU A 13 7.70 -13.97 10.41
CA GLU A 13 7.16 -14.68 11.59
C GLU A 13 6.44 -15.97 11.20
N LYS A 14 5.69 -15.96 10.09
CA LYS A 14 4.92 -17.12 9.63
C LYS A 14 5.75 -18.19 8.91
N HIS A 15 6.78 -17.79 8.15
CA HIS A 15 7.49 -18.68 7.22
C HIS A 15 8.99 -18.81 7.50
N GLY A 16 9.56 -18.00 8.39
CA GLY A 16 10.96 -18.08 8.81
C GLY A 16 11.90 -17.11 8.06
N GLU A 17 13.04 -16.86 8.70
CA GLU A 17 14.14 -16.00 8.24
C GLU A 17 14.92 -16.71 7.12
N GLY A 18 14.48 -16.55 5.87
CA GLY A 18 15.04 -17.25 4.71
C GLY A 18 13.99 -17.84 3.78
N SER A 19 12.70 -17.69 4.10
CA SER A 19 11.63 -18.12 3.21
C SER A 19 11.65 -17.38 1.86
N ASP A 20 11.37 -18.11 0.78
CA ASP A 20 11.18 -17.53 -0.56
C ASP A 20 9.93 -16.63 -0.68
N TYR A 21 9.03 -16.67 0.32
CA TYR A 21 7.85 -15.80 0.38
C TYR A 21 8.16 -14.37 0.83
N LEU A 22 9.36 -14.10 1.36
CA LEU A 22 9.70 -12.77 1.86
C LEU A 22 9.79 -11.74 0.71
N PRO A 23 9.29 -10.51 0.93
CA PRO A 23 9.52 -9.41 0.00
C PRO A 23 11.03 -9.21 -0.20
N ARG A 24 11.44 -8.96 -1.44
CA ARG A 24 12.85 -8.71 -1.79
C ARG A 24 13.29 -7.30 -1.37
N ILE A 25 12.34 -6.38 -1.32
CA ILE A 25 12.50 -5.01 -0.82
C ILE A 25 11.33 -4.76 0.11
N SER A 26 11.61 -4.20 1.28
CA SER A 26 10.59 -3.62 2.13
C SER A 26 10.88 -2.14 2.42
N PHE A 27 9.85 -1.41 2.82
CA PHE A 27 9.94 0.00 3.13
C PHE A 27 9.06 0.35 4.34
N GLY A 28 9.44 1.41 5.05
CA GLY A 28 8.70 1.93 6.20
C GLY A 28 7.65 2.94 5.78
N HIS A 29 8.01 4.21 5.62
CA HIS A 29 7.03 5.26 5.31
C HIS A 29 6.76 5.40 3.82
N ASP A 30 7.80 5.65 3.03
CA ASP A 30 7.71 5.83 1.59
C ASP A 30 8.94 5.26 0.85
N LEU A 31 8.78 5.07 -0.46
CA LEU A 31 9.82 4.64 -1.37
C LEU A 31 9.65 5.35 -2.72
N LYS A 32 10.71 6.00 -3.21
CA LYS A 32 10.74 6.58 -4.56
C LYS A 32 11.49 5.66 -5.52
N LEU A 33 10.84 5.32 -6.63
CA LEU A 33 11.39 4.47 -7.68
C LEU A 33 11.52 5.27 -8.97
N HIS A 34 12.70 5.23 -9.56
CA HIS A 34 12.96 5.84 -10.87
C HIS A 34 13.28 4.70 -11.84
N PHE A 35 12.43 4.47 -12.83
CA PHE A 35 12.59 3.37 -13.78
C PHE A 35 11.93 3.69 -15.12
N ASN A 36 12.54 3.28 -16.24
CA ASN A 36 11.96 3.40 -17.59
C ASN A 36 11.33 4.78 -17.90
N ASN A 37 12.00 5.87 -17.49
CA ASN A 37 11.50 7.24 -17.63
C ASN A 37 10.23 7.58 -16.84
N GLU A 38 9.90 6.82 -15.80
CA GLU A 38 8.82 7.08 -14.84
C GLU A 38 9.38 7.23 -13.41
N HIS A 39 8.70 8.05 -12.63
CA HIS A 39 8.94 8.27 -11.21
C HIS A 39 7.70 7.82 -10.42
N ALA A 40 7.81 6.69 -9.73
CA ALA A 40 6.78 6.21 -8.84
C ALA A 40 7.10 6.55 -7.37
N HIS A 41 6.17 7.19 -6.69
CA HIS A 41 6.21 7.40 -5.25
C HIS A 41 5.26 6.43 -4.56
N VAL A 42 5.82 5.47 -3.83
CA VAL A 42 5.07 4.49 -3.06
C VAL A 42 4.96 5.00 -1.63
N VAL A 43 3.74 5.17 -1.14
CA VAL A 43 3.45 5.70 0.21
C VAL A 43 2.67 4.67 1.00
N HIS A 44 3.09 4.41 2.23
CA HIS A 44 2.36 3.56 3.17
C HIS A 44 1.17 4.32 3.75
N TYR A 45 -0.02 3.71 3.72
CA TYR A 45 -1.20 4.18 4.42
C TYR A 45 -1.55 3.16 5.51
N SER A 46 -1.51 3.58 6.76
CA SER A 46 -1.74 2.68 7.89
C SER A 46 -3.25 2.45 8.11
N ASN A 47 -3.59 1.19 8.36
CA ASN A 47 -4.89 0.74 8.86
C ASN A 47 -6.08 1.09 7.95
N ALA A 48 -5.88 1.09 6.63
CA ALA A 48 -6.98 1.27 5.67
C ALA A 48 -7.63 -0.09 5.36
N HIS A 49 -7.34 -0.68 4.20
CA HIS A 49 -7.73 -2.05 3.89
C HIS A 49 -7.03 -3.07 4.82
N THR A 50 -5.73 -2.87 5.09
CA THR A 50 -4.88 -3.62 6.03
C THR A 50 -3.87 -2.69 6.73
N ASP A 51 -3.03 -3.22 7.62
CA ASP A 51 -1.86 -2.51 8.16
C ASP A 51 -0.67 -2.42 7.17
N GLY A 52 -0.77 -3.02 5.98
CA GLY A 52 0.29 -3.17 4.99
C GLY A 52 0.07 -2.39 3.70
N ASP A 53 -0.98 -1.56 3.62
CA ASP A 53 -1.40 -0.96 2.37
C ASP A 53 -0.39 0.03 1.79
N SER A 54 -0.34 0.10 0.47
CA SER A 54 0.57 0.99 -0.26
C SER A 54 -0.17 1.64 -1.42
N VAL A 55 -0.06 2.96 -1.54
CA VAL A 55 -0.57 3.73 -2.68
C VAL A 55 0.62 4.17 -3.53
N ILE A 56 0.48 4.07 -4.85
CA ILE A 56 1.55 4.43 -5.80
C ILE A 56 1.10 5.62 -6.62
N PHE A 57 1.87 6.70 -6.60
CA PHE A 57 1.70 7.87 -7.46
C PHE A 57 2.72 7.81 -8.59
N PHE A 58 2.26 7.72 -9.83
CA PHE A 58 3.08 7.83 -11.04
C PHE A 58 3.06 9.29 -11.49
N SER A 59 4.19 9.96 -11.29
CA SER A 59 4.26 11.42 -11.37
C SER A 59 4.19 11.94 -12.80
N ASN A 60 4.72 11.18 -13.77
CA ASN A 60 4.75 11.65 -15.15
C ASN A 60 3.39 11.47 -15.84
N ASP A 61 2.68 10.39 -15.53
CA ASP A 61 1.40 10.05 -16.15
C ASP A 61 0.17 10.57 -15.38
N ASN A 62 0.35 11.21 -14.21
CA ASN A 62 -0.72 11.63 -13.29
C ASN A 62 -1.68 10.48 -12.94
N ILE A 63 -1.13 9.33 -12.57
CA ILE A 63 -1.88 8.13 -12.20
C ILE A 63 -1.65 7.82 -10.73
N VAL A 64 -2.73 7.51 -10.01
CA VAL A 64 -2.66 6.91 -8.67
C VAL A 64 -3.19 5.48 -8.70
N HIS A 65 -2.42 4.55 -8.14
CA HIS A 65 -2.84 3.16 -7.92
C HIS A 65 -3.05 2.94 -6.43
N MET A 66 -4.32 2.79 -6.01
CA MET A 66 -4.69 2.73 -4.60
C MET A 66 -4.72 1.31 -4.01
N GLY A 67 -4.58 0.27 -4.83
CA GLY A 67 -4.76 -1.11 -4.37
C GLY A 67 -6.17 -1.35 -3.85
N ASP A 68 -6.33 -2.17 -2.82
CA ASP A 68 -7.64 -2.56 -2.29
C ASP A 68 -8.26 -1.50 -1.35
N ILE A 69 -7.57 -0.38 -1.10
CA ILE A 69 -8.17 0.80 -0.45
C ILE A 69 -9.33 1.34 -1.31
N TYR A 70 -9.20 1.26 -2.64
CA TYR A 70 -10.25 1.65 -3.57
C TYR A 70 -10.40 0.62 -4.70
N PHE A 71 -11.58 0.03 -4.82
CA PHE A 71 -11.93 -0.83 -5.96
C PHE A 71 -13.38 -0.58 -6.41
N ASN A 72 -13.59 -0.42 -7.72
CA ASN A 72 -14.88 -0.02 -8.28
C ASN A 72 -15.76 -1.22 -8.65
N PHE A 73 -16.43 -1.82 -7.65
CA PHE A 73 -17.42 -2.89 -7.86
C PHE A 73 -18.87 -2.47 -7.57
N GLY A 74 -19.13 -1.17 -7.34
CA GLY A 74 -20.45 -0.68 -6.92
C GLY A 74 -20.82 -1.04 -5.48
N SER A 75 -19.83 -1.42 -4.66
CA SER A 75 -19.95 -1.69 -3.22
C SER A 75 -18.84 -0.98 -2.45
N LEU A 76 -18.94 -0.94 -1.12
CA LEU A 76 -17.82 -0.49 -0.28
C LEU A 76 -16.64 -1.47 -0.40
N PRO A 77 -15.39 -0.99 -0.29
CA PRO A 77 -14.22 -1.85 -0.23
C PRO A 77 -14.29 -2.76 1.00
N PHE A 78 -13.81 -3.99 0.85
CA PHE A 78 -13.61 -4.88 1.99
C PHE A 78 -12.52 -4.32 2.90
N VAL A 79 -12.68 -4.45 4.23
CA VAL A 79 -11.72 -3.99 5.23
C VAL A 79 -11.33 -5.19 6.09
N ASP A 80 -10.06 -5.59 6.02
CA ASP A 80 -9.55 -6.71 6.81
C ASP A 80 -9.14 -6.24 8.21
N VAL A 81 -10.12 -6.22 9.11
CA VAL A 81 -9.94 -5.81 10.52
C VAL A 81 -8.97 -6.72 11.28
N ASP A 82 -8.86 -8.00 10.90
CA ASP A 82 -7.96 -8.95 11.53
C ASP A 82 -6.50 -8.68 11.14
N SER A 83 -6.29 -8.10 9.95
CA SER A 83 -5.01 -7.59 9.47
C SER A 83 -4.76 -6.11 9.77
N GLY A 84 -5.55 -5.51 10.67
CA GLY A 84 -5.37 -4.13 11.15
C GLY A 84 -6.07 -3.04 10.32
N GLY A 85 -6.92 -3.40 9.37
CA GLY A 85 -7.72 -2.47 8.59
C GLY A 85 -8.83 -1.77 9.41
N SER A 86 -9.27 -0.61 8.95
CA SER A 86 -10.37 0.15 9.54
C SER A 86 -11.07 1.04 8.51
N VAL A 87 -12.39 1.23 8.68
CA VAL A 87 -13.17 2.14 7.81
C VAL A 87 -12.66 3.58 7.93
N ASP A 88 -12.33 4.02 9.14
CA ASP A 88 -11.77 5.36 9.37
C ASP A 88 -10.43 5.54 8.65
N GLY A 89 -9.58 4.50 8.62
CA GLY A 89 -8.33 4.52 7.86
C GLY A 89 -8.55 4.55 6.36
N VAL A 90 -9.55 3.84 5.83
CA VAL A 90 -9.94 3.95 4.41
C VAL A 90 -10.37 5.38 4.08
N LEU A 91 -11.23 5.99 4.91
CA LEU A 91 -11.66 7.37 4.72
C LEU A 91 -10.48 8.35 4.76
N ALA A 92 -9.58 8.21 5.74
CA ALA A 92 -8.40 9.05 5.85
C ALA A 92 -7.45 8.89 4.65
N ALA A 93 -7.25 7.67 4.16
CA ALA A 93 -6.42 7.40 3.00
C ALA A 93 -7.02 8.01 1.73
N VAL A 94 -8.33 7.84 1.50
CA VAL A 94 -9.02 8.44 0.35
C VAL A 94 -8.98 9.98 0.41
N ASP A 95 -9.27 10.57 1.57
CA ASP A 95 -9.22 12.03 1.77
C ASP A 95 -7.84 12.62 1.51
N ASP A 96 -6.78 11.90 1.89
CA ASP A 96 -5.41 12.34 1.69
C ASP A 96 -4.97 12.17 0.23
N VAL A 97 -5.32 11.05 -0.41
CA VAL A 97 -5.04 10.83 -1.84
C VAL A 97 -5.74 11.88 -2.71
N ILE A 98 -7.02 12.20 -2.42
CA ILE A 98 -7.76 13.24 -3.16
C ILE A 98 -7.05 14.59 -3.09
N LYS A 99 -6.42 14.94 -1.96
CA LYS A 99 -5.66 16.21 -1.82
C LYS A 99 -4.36 16.24 -2.62
N GLN A 100 -3.87 15.07 -3.04
CA GLN A 100 -2.64 14.92 -3.82
C GLN A 100 -2.93 14.72 -5.32
N THR A 101 -4.21 14.72 -5.72
CA THR A 101 -4.66 14.58 -7.11
C THR A 101 -5.42 15.85 -7.55
N ASP A 102 -5.16 16.31 -8.78
CA ASP A 102 -5.80 17.49 -9.38
C ASP A 102 -7.18 17.23 -10.00
#